data_AF-A0A532CG81-F1
#
_entry.id   AF-A0A532CG81-F1
#
_cell.length_a   1.000
_cell.length_b   1.000
_cell.length_c   1.000
_cell.angle_alpha   90.00
_cell.angle_beta   90.00
_cell.angle_gamma   90.00
#
_symmetry.space_group_name_H-M   'P 1'
#
loop_
_entity.id
_entity.type
_entity.pdbx_description
1 polymer ?
#
loop_
_entity_poly.entity_id
_entity_poly.type
_entity_poly.pdbx_seq_one_letter_code
_entity_poly.pdbx_strand_id
1 'polypeptide(L)'
;MLDTEFLTILGLGLVLGLRHALDTDHLAAVSTMLAQRPSLRASGMIGLSWGLGHTVVLLLAGAVVLVLRVPIPEPMALAAEFGVGMMLVFLGGMLAIRLVRERWHVHAHDHDGAQHMHLHSHALVEDHGHGHWWRDSIRPFCVGMAHGLAGSAALLLIVLSSARSVSEGLMYISVFGFGSIVGMVLVGMVVSLPVLWSLNLGRPVFLALQGLASLGSVVVGFTMMYQIAFGGQLF
;
A
#
# COMPACT_ATOMS: atom_id res chain seq x y z
N MET A 1 30.48 16.67 13.58
CA MET A 1 30.66 15.37 12.90
C MET A 1 29.39 14.58 13.19
N LEU A 2 28.84 13.83 12.24
CA LEU A 2 27.67 12.98 12.55
C LEU A 2 28.15 11.89 13.51
N ASP A 3 27.60 11.85 14.72
CA ASP A 3 27.97 10.87 15.73
C ASP A 3 27.56 9.47 15.24
N THR A 4 28.40 8.45 15.48
CA THR A 4 28.14 7.07 15.04
C THR A 4 26.79 6.54 15.56
N GLU A 5 26.37 7.00 16.74
CA GLU A 5 25.06 6.73 17.33
C GLU A 5 23.93 7.22 16.41
N PHE A 6 24.03 8.45 15.91
CA PHE A 6 23.02 9.05 15.02
C PHE A 6 22.96 8.35 13.66
N LEU A 7 24.11 7.99 13.08
CA LEU A 7 24.15 7.19 11.85
C LEU A 7 23.51 5.82 12.03
N THR A 8 23.69 5.18 13.19
CA THR A 8 23.07 3.89 13.53
C THR A 8 21.55 4.03 13.63
N ILE A 9 21.07 5.09 14.27
CA ILE A 9 19.64 5.41 14.38
C ILE A 9 19.02 5.65 12.99
N LEU A 10 19.68 6.40 12.11
CA LEU A 10 19.21 6.59 10.73
C LEU A 10 19.21 5.27 9.94
N GLY A 11 20.25 4.45 10.07
CA GLY A 11 20.30 3.12 9.47
C GLY A 11 19.17 2.21 9.95
N LEU A 12 18.85 2.24 11.24
CA LEU A 12 17.70 1.54 11.79
C LEU A 12 16.39 2.07 11.21
N GLY A 13 16.23 3.39 11.08
CA GLY A 13 15.07 4.00 10.43
C GLY A 13 14.88 3.50 9.00
N LEU A 14 15.95 3.38 8.22
CA LEU A 14 15.89 2.84 6.86
C LEU A 14 15.42 1.38 6.83
N VAL A 15 15.99 0.52 7.69
CA VAL A 15 15.64 -0.90 7.76
C VAL A 15 14.20 -1.09 8.24
N LEU A 16 13.78 -0.32 9.25
CA LEU A 16 12.40 -0.34 9.73
C LEU A 16 11.43 0.15 8.65
N GLY A 17 11.82 1.17 7.88
CA GLY A 17 11.03 1.65 6.74
C GLY A 17 10.81 0.57 5.68
N LEU A 18 11.88 -0.17 5.34
CA LEU A 18 11.81 -1.31 4.41
C LEU A 18 10.93 -2.45 4.98
N ARG A 19 11.08 -2.78 6.27
CA ARG A 19 10.26 -3.81 6.94
C ARG A 19 8.81 -3.40 7.00
N HIS A 20 8.52 -2.13 7.28
CA HIS A 20 7.16 -1.61 7.39
C HIS A 20 6.36 -1.82 6.10
N ALA A 21 7.02 -1.76 4.94
CA ALA A 21 6.37 -2.07 3.66
C ALA A 21 5.89 -3.53 3.52
N LEU A 22 6.38 -4.43 4.37
CA LEU A 22 5.98 -5.84 4.44
C LEU A 22 4.87 -6.09 5.47
N ASP A 23 4.36 -5.05 6.13
CA ASP A 23 3.26 -5.21 7.07
C ASP A 23 2.01 -5.73 6.36
N THR A 24 1.20 -6.50 7.09
CA THR A 24 0.14 -7.33 6.51
C THR A 24 -0.95 -6.52 5.80
N ASP A 25 -1.24 -5.33 6.32
CA ASP A 25 -2.17 -4.35 5.75
C ASP A 25 -1.67 -3.80 4.40
N HIS A 26 -0.39 -3.45 4.32
CA HIS A 26 0.26 -2.99 3.11
C HIS A 26 0.32 -4.10 2.06
N LEU A 27 0.71 -5.31 2.44
CA LEU A 27 0.70 -6.46 1.52
C LEU A 27 -0.72 -6.76 0.99
N ALA A 28 -1.74 -6.67 1.84
CA ALA A 28 -3.13 -6.86 1.45
C ALA A 28 -3.60 -5.80 0.43
N ALA A 29 -3.35 -4.52 0.69
CA ALA A 29 -3.75 -3.44 -0.20
C ALA A 29 -2.93 -3.44 -1.52
N VAL A 30 -1.61 -3.68 -1.48
CA VAL A 30 -0.80 -3.77 -2.71
C VAL A 30 -1.31 -4.92 -3.57
N SER A 31 -1.50 -6.10 -2.99
CA SER A 31 -1.94 -7.29 -3.73
C SER A 31 -3.29 -7.08 -4.42
N THR A 32 -4.24 -6.43 -3.76
CA THR A 32 -5.58 -6.15 -4.34
C THR A 32 -5.57 -5.08 -5.41
N MET A 33 -4.76 -4.03 -5.27
CA MET A 33 -4.63 -2.99 -6.30
C MET A 33 -3.95 -3.52 -7.56
N LEU A 34 -2.94 -4.36 -7.35
CA LEU A 34 -2.08 -4.89 -8.40
C LEU A 34 -2.73 -6.01 -9.22
N ALA A 35 -3.56 -6.82 -8.56
CA ALA A 35 -4.44 -7.80 -9.20
C ALA A 35 -5.26 -7.19 -10.35
N GLN A 36 -5.57 -5.89 -10.28
CA GLN A 36 -6.36 -5.18 -11.29
C GLN A 36 -5.52 -4.62 -12.45
N ARG A 37 -4.19 -4.54 -12.31
CA ARG A 37 -3.29 -3.94 -13.30
C ARG A 37 -1.96 -4.71 -13.37
N PRO A 38 -1.94 -5.90 -13.99
CA PRO A 38 -0.75 -6.73 -14.05
C PRO A 38 0.29 -6.13 -15.00
N SER A 39 1.19 -5.27 -14.50
CA SER A 39 2.37 -4.80 -15.23
C SER A 39 3.45 -4.26 -14.28
N LEU A 40 4.71 -4.69 -14.42
CA LEU A 40 5.80 -4.28 -13.52
C LEU A 40 5.98 -2.76 -13.41
N ARG A 41 5.82 -2.05 -14.53
CA ARG A 41 5.93 -0.58 -14.56
C ARG A 41 4.81 0.07 -13.76
N ALA A 42 3.55 -0.36 -13.95
CA ALA A 42 2.45 0.18 -13.16
C ALA A 42 2.60 -0.18 -11.68
N SER A 43 3.07 -1.38 -11.36
CA SER A 43 3.35 -1.82 -10.00
C SER A 43 4.36 -0.92 -9.28
N GLY A 44 5.48 -0.62 -9.94
CA GLY A 44 6.47 0.29 -9.38
C GLY A 44 5.92 1.70 -9.19
N MET A 45 5.09 2.19 -10.12
CA MET A 45 4.47 3.52 -10.02
C MET A 45 3.38 3.59 -8.94
N ILE A 46 2.61 2.51 -8.76
CA ILE A 46 1.64 2.37 -7.66
C ILE A 46 2.39 2.39 -6.33
N GLY A 47 3.44 1.58 -6.18
CA GLY A 47 4.27 1.53 -4.98
C GLY A 47 4.93 2.87 -4.66
N LEU A 48 5.47 3.56 -5.67
CA LEU A 48 6.07 4.88 -5.50
C LEU A 48 5.03 5.92 -5.05
N SER A 49 3.90 6.00 -5.75
CA SER A 49 2.85 6.99 -5.45
C SER A 49 2.23 6.76 -4.09
N TRP A 50 2.02 5.50 -3.70
CA TRP A 50 1.63 5.13 -2.34
C TRP A 50 2.68 5.55 -1.33
N GLY A 51 3.93 5.11 -1.49
CA GLY A 51 5.01 5.42 -0.56
C GLY A 51 5.19 6.93 -0.34
N LEU A 52 5.02 7.73 -1.39
CA LEU A 52 5.03 9.19 -1.29
C LEU A 52 3.86 9.71 -0.44
N GLY A 53 2.63 9.27 -0.69
CA GLY A 53 1.46 9.67 0.09
C GLY A 53 1.60 9.32 1.57
N HIS A 54 2.11 8.12 1.86
CA HIS A 54 2.41 7.66 3.20
C HIS A 54 3.46 8.53 3.89
N THR A 55 4.60 8.75 3.23
CA THR A 55 5.71 9.56 3.77
C THR A 55 5.32 11.01 4.01
N VAL A 56 4.48 11.59 3.15
CA VAL A 56 3.97 12.96 3.35
C VAL A 56 3.17 13.05 4.65
N VAL A 57 2.26 12.10 4.91
CA VAL A 57 1.47 12.10 6.15
C VAL A 57 2.36 11.88 7.38
N LEU A 58 3.34 10.98 7.29
CA LEU A 58 4.33 10.78 8.36
C LEU A 58 5.09 12.05 8.69
N LEU A 59 5.58 12.77 7.69
CA LEU A 59 6.32 14.00 7.89
C LEU A 59 5.43 15.09 8.49
N LEU A 60 4.18 15.22 8.02
CA LEU A 60 3.25 16.22 8.55
C LEU A 60 2.85 15.90 10.00
N ALA A 61 2.37 14.68 10.26
CA ALA A 61 1.97 14.26 11.60
C ALA A 61 3.17 14.26 12.57
N GLY A 62 4.32 13.76 12.11
CA GLY A 62 5.55 13.75 12.91
C GLY A 62 6.09 15.16 13.19
N ALA A 63 6.02 16.09 12.23
CA ALA A 63 6.37 17.48 12.47
C ALA A 63 5.49 18.10 13.54
N VAL A 64 4.17 17.87 13.48
CA VAL A 64 3.22 18.36 14.50
C VAL A 64 3.57 17.78 15.88
N VAL A 65 3.78 16.47 15.98
CA VAL A 65 4.14 15.79 17.23
C VAL A 65 5.46 16.30 17.80
N LEU A 66 6.48 16.49 16.96
CA LEU A 66 7.81 16.93 17.37
C LEU A 66 7.86 18.40 17.80
N VAL A 67 7.14 19.28 17.10
CA VAL A 67 7.08 20.72 17.40
C VAL A 67 6.24 20.98 18.65
N LEU A 68 5.06 20.35 18.73
CA LEU A 68 4.16 20.56 19.87
C LEU A 68 4.56 19.72 21.10
N ARG A 69 5.41 18.70 20.93
CA ARG A 69 5.79 17.73 21.96
C ARG A 69 4.57 17.01 22.56
N VAL A 70 3.51 16.85 21.78
CA VAL A 70 2.27 16.17 22.18
C VAL A 70 2.17 14.85 21.40
N PRO A 71 2.07 13.70 22.09
CA PRO A 71 1.86 12.42 21.42
C PRO A 71 0.48 12.35 20.78
N ILE A 72 0.33 11.52 19.76
CA ILE A 72 -0.98 11.25 19.15
C ILE A 72 -1.88 10.55 20.17
N PRO A 73 -3.09 11.08 20.46
CA PRO A 73 -4.03 10.40 21.36
C PRO A 73 -4.39 9.00 20.82
N GLU A 74 -4.39 8.01 21.71
CA GLU A 74 -4.71 6.61 21.38
C GLU A 74 -6.04 6.46 20.62
N PRO A 75 -7.16 7.14 20.98
CA PRO A 75 -8.40 7.02 20.22
C PRO A 75 -8.27 7.48 18.75
N MET A 76 -7.39 8.45 18.48
CA MET A 76 -7.16 8.96 17.14
C MET A 76 -6.32 7.98 16.31
N ALA A 77 -5.33 7.34 16.93
CA ALA A 77 -4.56 6.26 16.30
C ALA A 77 -5.46 5.06 15.97
N LEU A 78 -6.28 4.62 16.93
CA LEU A 78 -7.24 3.53 16.72
C LEU A 78 -8.28 3.87 15.65
N ALA A 79 -8.77 5.11 15.59
CA ALA A 79 -9.68 5.54 14.54
C ALA A 79 -9.03 5.51 13.14
N ALA A 80 -7.74 5.89 13.04
CA ALA A 80 -6.98 5.80 11.79
C ALA A 80 -6.82 4.34 11.34
N GLU A 81 -6.45 3.45 12.25
CA GLU A 81 -6.29 2.01 11.99
C GLU A 81 -7.61 1.35 11.60
N PHE A 82 -8.71 1.70 12.28
CA PHE A 82 -10.04 1.24 11.92
C PHE A 82 -10.45 1.73 10.52
N GLY A 83 -10.10 2.98 10.18
CA GLY A 83 -10.27 3.55 8.85
C GLY A 83 -9.53 2.74 7.77
N VAL A 84 -8.30 2.33 8.03
CA VAL A 84 -7.54 1.44 7.13
C VAL A 84 -8.20 0.07 7.03
N GLY A 85 -8.68 -0.51 8.13
CA GLY A 85 -9.45 -1.76 8.12
C GLY A 85 -10.67 -1.68 7.20
N MET A 86 -11.48 -0.62 7.31
CA MET A 86 -12.61 -0.38 6.41
C MET A 86 -12.18 -0.23 4.95
N MET A 87 -11.08 0.48 4.70
CA MET A 87 -10.52 0.65 3.36
C MET A 87 -10.08 -0.69 2.76
N LEU A 88 -9.46 -1.58 3.53
CA LEU A 88 -9.07 -2.92 3.06
C LEU A 88 -10.28 -3.79 2.72
N VAL A 89 -11.34 -3.76 3.55
CA VAL A 89 -12.62 -4.44 3.24
C VAL A 89 -13.22 -3.87 1.96
N PHE A 90 -13.20 -2.56 1.77
CA PHE A 90 -13.70 -1.91 0.57
C PHE A 90 -12.91 -2.31 -0.69
N LEU A 91 -11.58 -2.25 -0.65
CA LEU A 91 -10.72 -2.64 -1.77
C LEU A 91 -10.90 -4.11 -2.15
N GLY A 92 -10.88 -5.00 -1.16
CA GLY A 92 -11.09 -6.43 -1.36
C GLY A 92 -12.49 -6.76 -1.86
N GLY A 93 -13.52 -6.09 -1.33
CA GLY A 93 -14.92 -6.23 -1.75
C GLY A 93 -15.17 -5.74 -3.17
N MET A 94 -14.57 -4.61 -3.58
CA MET A 94 -14.63 -4.15 -4.96
C MET A 94 -14.02 -5.18 -5.93
N LEU A 95 -12.88 -5.78 -5.57
CA LEU A 95 -12.27 -6.84 -6.37
C LEU A 95 -13.17 -8.09 -6.43
N ALA A 96 -13.78 -8.49 -5.31
CA ALA A 96 -14.72 -9.62 -5.28
C ALA A 96 -15.94 -9.39 -6.19
N ILE A 97 -16.55 -8.20 -6.12
CA ILE A 97 -17.70 -7.84 -6.96
C ILE A 97 -17.34 -7.91 -8.44
N ARG A 98 -16.15 -7.44 -8.82
CA ARG A 98 -15.67 -7.57 -10.21
C ARG A 98 -15.48 -9.02 -10.63
N LEU A 99 -14.82 -9.83 -9.79
CA LEU A 99 -14.62 -11.26 -10.08
C LEU A 99 -15.96 -12.01 -10.29
N VAL A 100 -17.00 -11.66 -9.52
CA VAL A 100 -18.33 -12.27 -9.64
C VAL A 100 -19.13 -11.73 -10.83
N ARG A 101 -19.14 -10.41 -11.04
CA ARG A 101 -19.95 -9.76 -12.09
C ARG A 101 -19.37 -9.91 -13.49
N GLU A 102 -18.05 -9.88 -13.64
CA GLU A 102 -17.46 -9.67 -14.96
C GLU A 102 -17.29 -10.95 -15.80
N ARG A 103 -17.58 -12.17 -15.29
CA ARG A 103 -17.57 -13.47 -16.01
C ARG A 103 -16.76 -13.45 -17.32
N TRP A 104 -15.47 -13.09 -17.25
CA TRP A 104 -14.70 -12.64 -18.42
C TRP A 104 -14.68 -13.64 -19.59
N HIS A 105 -15.09 -13.23 -20.78
CA HIS A 105 -14.80 -13.95 -22.02
C HIS A 105 -13.41 -13.50 -22.51
N VAL A 106 -12.48 -14.44 -22.68
CA VAL A 106 -11.18 -14.19 -23.30
C VAL A 106 -11.34 -14.43 -24.79
N HIS A 107 -11.15 -13.39 -25.61
CA HIS A 107 -10.97 -13.55 -27.05
C HIS A 107 -9.48 -13.39 -27.38
N ALA A 108 -8.93 -14.38 -28.07
CA ALA A 108 -7.64 -14.24 -28.75
C ALA A 108 -7.91 -13.62 -30.12
N HIS A 109 -7.23 -12.52 -30.43
CA HIS A 109 -7.17 -11.98 -31.78
C HIS A 109 -5.76 -12.16 -32.34
N ASP A 110 -5.68 -12.30 -33.65
CA ASP A 110 -4.45 -12.28 -34.43
C ASP A 110 -4.39 -10.95 -35.18
N HIS A 111 -3.35 -10.17 -34.90
CA HIS A 111 -2.98 -9.00 -35.69
C HIS A 111 -1.53 -9.18 -36.12
N ASP A 112 -1.27 -9.06 -37.42
CA ASP A 112 0.06 -9.13 -38.02
C ASP A 112 0.87 -10.39 -37.67
N GLY A 113 0.20 -11.55 -37.49
CA GLY A 113 0.85 -12.84 -37.29
C GLY A 113 1.40 -13.05 -35.87
N ALA A 114 1.03 -12.18 -34.92
CA ALA A 114 1.36 -12.32 -33.50
C ALA A 114 0.08 -12.45 -32.67
N GLN A 115 -0.14 -13.64 -32.09
CA GLN A 115 -1.22 -13.85 -31.13
C GLN A 115 -0.96 -13.02 -29.88
N HIS A 116 -1.87 -12.11 -29.58
CA HIS A 116 -1.90 -11.44 -28.29
C HIS A 116 -3.30 -11.54 -27.65
N MET A 117 -3.32 -11.65 -26.32
CA MET A 117 -4.55 -11.73 -25.54
C MET A 117 -4.85 -10.35 -24.95
N HIS A 118 -5.97 -9.74 -25.35
CA HIS A 118 -6.52 -8.57 -24.68
C HIS A 118 -7.67 -8.97 -23.75
N LEU A 119 -7.73 -8.35 -22.58
CA LEU A 119 -8.80 -8.48 -21.60
C LEU A 119 -9.76 -7.28 -21.80
N HIS A 120 -10.99 -7.52 -22.29
CA HIS A 120 -12.04 -6.49 -22.37
C HIS A 120 -13.23 -6.84 -21.45
N SER A 121 -13.80 -5.85 -20.77
CA SER A 121 -15.14 -5.92 -20.16
C SER A 121 -16.08 -4.92 -20.84
N HIS A 122 -17.18 -5.41 -21.43
CA HIS A 122 -18.23 -4.55 -22.02
C HIS A 122 -19.18 -4.01 -20.94
N ALA A 123 -18.65 -3.29 -19.95
CA ALA A 123 -19.44 -2.53 -18.98
C ALA A 123 -19.19 -1.02 -19.04
N LEU A 124 -18.17 -0.57 -19.78
CA LEU A 124 -17.92 0.84 -20.05
C LEU A 124 -17.40 0.96 -21.48
N VAL A 125 -18.21 1.52 -22.37
CA VAL A 125 -17.66 2.19 -23.55
C VAL A 125 -16.96 3.42 -23.00
N GLU A 126 -15.64 3.33 -22.76
CA GLU A 126 -14.81 4.52 -22.62
C GLU A 126 -13.93 4.64 -23.85
N ASP A 127 -14.16 5.77 -24.50
CA ASP A 127 -13.46 6.40 -25.60
C ASP A 127 -11.93 6.22 -25.52
N HIS A 128 -11.27 6.20 -26.68
CA HIS A 128 -9.82 6.17 -26.79
C HIS A 128 -9.22 7.51 -26.33
N GLY A 129 -9.23 7.76 -25.02
CA GLY A 129 -8.57 8.88 -24.38
C GLY A 129 -7.27 8.42 -23.74
N HIS A 130 -6.15 9.00 -24.17
CA HIS A 130 -4.82 8.76 -23.60
C HIS A 130 -4.88 8.68 -22.06
N GLY A 131 -4.55 7.52 -21.51
CA GLY A 131 -4.58 7.26 -20.06
C GLY A 131 -3.66 8.24 -19.33
N HIS A 132 -4.26 9.26 -18.72
CA HIS A 132 -3.51 10.24 -17.95
C HIS A 132 -2.93 9.55 -16.71
N TRP A 133 -1.63 9.23 -16.77
CA TRP A 133 -0.79 8.72 -15.68
C TRP A 133 -1.11 9.37 -14.32
N TRP A 134 -1.38 10.67 -14.31
CA TRP A 134 -1.74 11.43 -13.11
C TRP A 134 -2.98 10.87 -12.40
N ARG A 135 -4.04 10.50 -13.14
CA ARG A 135 -5.29 9.97 -12.58
C ARG A 135 -5.10 8.60 -11.94
N ASP A 136 -4.14 7.83 -12.46
CA ASP A 136 -3.80 6.49 -11.98
C ASP A 136 -2.93 6.52 -10.72
N SER A 137 -2.18 7.60 -10.49
CA SER A 137 -1.34 7.80 -9.30
C SER A 137 -2.10 8.36 -8.08
N ILE A 138 -3.21 9.08 -8.28
CA ILE A 138 -3.99 9.68 -7.18
C ILE A 138 -4.53 8.62 -6.21
N ARG A 139 -5.09 7.53 -6.73
CA ARG A 139 -5.68 6.48 -5.86
C ARG A 139 -4.62 5.84 -4.94
N PRO A 140 -3.48 5.31 -5.45
CA PRO A 140 -2.39 4.84 -4.58
C PRO A 140 -1.90 5.89 -3.60
N PHE A 141 -1.79 7.16 -4.02
CA PHE A 141 -1.36 8.23 -3.14
C PHE A 141 -2.31 8.41 -1.95
N CYS A 142 -3.63 8.48 -2.19
CA CYS A 142 -4.63 8.59 -1.12
C CYS A 142 -4.65 7.37 -0.19
N VAL A 143 -4.51 6.15 -0.75
CA VAL A 143 -4.37 4.92 0.05
C VAL A 143 -3.12 4.98 0.93
N GLY A 144 -2.03 5.53 0.38
CA GLY A 144 -0.80 5.76 1.11
C GLY A 144 -0.94 6.78 2.23
N MET A 145 -1.62 7.90 1.98
CA MET A 145 -1.93 8.86 3.04
C MET A 145 -2.73 8.23 4.18
N ALA A 146 -3.73 7.39 3.86
CA ALA A 146 -4.53 6.69 4.86
C ALA A 146 -3.67 5.75 5.72
N HIS A 147 -2.80 4.96 5.09
CA HIS A 147 -1.84 4.10 5.79
C HIS A 147 -0.74 4.88 6.53
N GLY A 148 -0.38 6.10 6.09
CA GLY A 148 0.59 6.93 6.82
C GLY A 148 0.05 7.50 8.12
N LEU A 149 -1.28 7.56 8.25
CA LEU A 149 -1.92 7.97 9.50
C LEU A 149 -2.07 6.78 10.47
N ALA A 150 -2.41 5.60 9.94
CA ALA A 150 -2.55 4.35 10.69
C ALA A 150 -1.18 3.67 10.94
N GLY A 151 -1.00 2.96 12.05
CA GLY A 151 0.23 2.17 12.33
C GLY A 151 1.52 2.98 12.60
N SER A 152 1.49 4.29 12.34
CA SER A 152 2.63 5.19 12.48
C SER A 152 2.80 5.75 13.90
N ALA A 153 1.83 5.49 14.80
CA ALA A 153 1.88 5.93 16.18
C ALA A 153 3.08 5.35 16.94
N ALA A 154 3.36 4.05 16.78
CA ALA A 154 4.51 3.39 17.41
C ALA A 154 5.84 3.99 16.94
N LEU A 155 5.97 4.22 15.62
CA LEU A 155 7.14 4.91 15.04
C LEU A 155 7.31 6.31 15.66
N LEU A 156 6.25 7.13 15.64
CA LEU A 156 6.31 8.50 16.13
C LEU A 156 6.62 8.58 17.63
N LEU A 157 6.18 7.61 18.42
CA LEU A 157 6.57 7.47 19.83
C LEU A 157 8.07 7.17 19.99
N ILE A 158 8.62 6.25 19.17
CA ILE A 158 10.06 5.97 19.17
C ILE A 158 10.84 7.23 18.82
N VAL A 159 10.43 7.96 17.77
CA VAL A 159 11.08 9.22 17.36
C VAL A 159 10.99 10.26 18.48
N LEU A 160 9.82 10.44 19.09
CA LEU A 160 9.63 11.41 20.18
C LEU A 160 10.49 11.09 21.40
N SER A 161 10.73 9.80 21.70
CA SER A 161 11.55 9.34 22.83
C SER A 161 13.06 9.38 22.58
N SER A 162 13.50 9.28 21.32
CA SER A 162 14.91 9.11 20.95
C SER A 162 15.55 10.35 20.31
N ALA A 163 14.75 11.21 19.69
CA ALA A 163 15.27 12.42 19.02
C ALA A 163 15.62 13.50 20.04
N ARG A 164 16.85 14.03 19.98
CA ARG A 164 17.31 15.11 20.85
C ARG A 164 16.83 16.48 20.36
N SER A 165 16.51 16.58 19.07
CA SER A 165 16.03 17.80 18.41
C SER A 165 14.93 17.51 17.38
N VAL A 166 14.15 18.54 17.03
CA VAL A 166 13.12 18.44 15.96
C VAL A 166 13.77 18.06 14.63
N SER A 167 14.94 18.60 14.32
CA SER A 167 15.69 18.28 13.10
C SER A 167 16.12 16.81 13.03
N GLU A 168 16.59 16.23 14.13
CA GLU A 168 16.94 14.80 14.19
C GLU A 168 15.72 13.91 13.96
N GLY A 169 14.59 14.24 14.59
CA GLY A 169 13.35 13.50 14.41
C GLY A 169 12.83 13.57 12.96
N LEU A 170 12.88 14.73 12.33
CA LEU A 170 12.51 14.89 10.92
C LEU A 170 13.46 14.16 9.98
N MET A 171 14.77 14.15 10.26
CA MET A 171 15.73 13.36 9.49
C MET A 171 15.45 11.86 9.61
N TYR A 172 15.14 11.37 10.82
CA TYR A 172 14.75 9.98 11.02
C TYR A 172 13.49 9.62 10.23
N ILE A 173 12.43 10.43 10.34
CA ILE A 173 11.18 10.19 9.60
C ILE A 173 11.41 10.22 8.09
N SER A 174 12.28 11.12 7.61
CA SER A 174 12.63 11.20 6.19
C SER A 174 13.35 9.95 5.70
N VAL A 175 14.31 9.43 6.48
CA VAL A 175 15.04 8.21 6.14
C VAL A 175 14.14 6.97 6.23
N PHE A 176 13.28 6.91 7.25
CA PHE A 176 12.24 5.87 7.35
C PHE A 176 11.30 5.91 6.16
N GLY A 177 10.76 7.08 5.82
CA GLY A 177 9.87 7.27 4.68
C GLY A 177 10.53 6.90 3.35
N PHE A 178 11.81 7.25 3.16
CA PHE A 178 12.57 6.78 2.01
C PHE A 178 12.69 5.25 1.97
N GLY A 179 13.00 4.62 3.10
CA GLY A 179 12.99 3.16 3.23
C GLY A 179 11.63 2.55 2.89
N SER A 180 10.53 3.14 3.36
CA SER A 180 9.18 2.70 3.03
C SER A 180 8.83 2.89 1.56
N ILE A 181 9.22 3.99 0.92
CA ILE A 181 9.03 4.20 -0.52
C ILE A 181 9.74 3.09 -1.31
N VAL A 182 11.01 2.85 -1.01
CA VAL A 182 11.79 1.78 -1.66
C VAL A 182 11.13 0.42 -1.40
N GLY A 183 10.73 0.16 -0.15
CA GLY A 183 10.04 -1.05 0.26
C GLY A 183 8.75 -1.28 -0.54
N MET A 184 7.87 -0.28 -0.65
CA MET A 184 6.60 -0.38 -1.39
C MET A 184 6.83 -0.64 -2.89
N VAL A 185 7.83 0.01 -3.48
CA VAL A 185 8.19 -0.23 -4.89
C VAL A 185 8.67 -1.66 -5.08
N LEU A 186 9.56 -2.16 -4.22
CA LEU A 186 10.09 -3.52 -4.30
C LEU A 186 9.01 -4.56 -4.06
N VAL A 187 8.22 -4.41 -3.00
CA VAL A 187 7.08 -5.28 -2.67
C VAL A 187 6.09 -5.31 -3.82
N GLY A 188 5.71 -4.15 -4.35
CA GLY A 188 4.83 -4.05 -5.52
C GLY A 188 5.38 -4.81 -6.72
N MET A 189 6.67 -4.66 -7.05
CA MET A 189 7.28 -5.41 -8.15
C MET A 189 7.30 -6.93 -7.88
N VAL A 190 7.70 -7.36 -6.68
CA VAL A 190 7.80 -8.77 -6.31
C VAL A 190 6.44 -9.46 -6.31
N VAL A 191 5.43 -8.85 -5.69
CA VAL A 191 4.05 -9.37 -5.65
C VAL A 191 3.43 -9.40 -7.05
N SER A 192 3.90 -8.58 -7.99
CA SER A 192 3.42 -8.61 -9.38
C SER A 192 3.89 -9.83 -10.16
N LEU A 193 5.05 -10.41 -9.81
CA LEU A 193 5.61 -11.53 -10.53
C LEU A 193 4.67 -12.75 -10.59
N PRO A 194 4.09 -13.25 -9.48
CA PRO A 194 3.15 -14.36 -9.54
C PRO A 194 1.86 -14.00 -10.30
N VAL A 195 1.40 -12.75 -10.20
CA VAL A 195 0.21 -12.27 -10.93
C VAL A 195 0.48 -12.28 -12.44
N LEU A 196 1.61 -11.72 -12.88
CA LEU A 196 2.02 -11.71 -14.28
C LEU A 196 2.25 -13.11 -14.83
N TRP A 197 2.89 -13.98 -14.04
CA TRP A 197 3.13 -15.36 -14.44
C TRP A 197 1.82 -16.13 -14.61
N SER A 198 0.83 -15.91 -13.74
CA SER A 198 -0.47 -16.56 -13.83
C SER A 198 -1.26 -16.26 -15.10
N LEU A 199 -0.98 -15.13 -15.78
CA LEU A 199 -1.56 -14.82 -17.09
C LEU A 199 -1.18 -15.87 -18.14
N ASN A 200 0.01 -16.46 -18.02
CA ASN A 200 0.51 -17.50 -18.94
C ASN A 200 0.04 -18.92 -18.56
N LEU A 201 -0.39 -19.14 -17.31
CA LEU A 201 -0.90 -20.43 -16.82
C LEU A 201 -2.40 -20.63 -17.07
N GLY A 202 -3.08 -19.58 -17.52
CA GLY A 202 -4.49 -19.61 -17.91
C GLY A 202 -5.44 -19.04 -16.86
N ARG A 203 -6.68 -18.83 -17.31
CA ARG A 203 -7.75 -18.16 -16.56
C ARG A 203 -7.99 -18.67 -15.13
N PRO A 204 -8.06 -19.98 -14.82
CA PRO A 204 -8.41 -20.42 -13.47
C PRO A 204 -7.34 -20.04 -12.44
N VAL A 205 -6.05 -20.10 -12.80
CA VAL A 205 -4.95 -19.71 -11.90
C VAL A 205 -4.96 -18.22 -11.65
N PHE A 206 -5.15 -17.41 -12.70
CA PHE A 206 -5.28 -15.96 -12.58
C PHE A 206 -6.45 -15.55 -11.68
N LEU A 207 -7.63 -16.16 -11.87
CA LEU A 207 -8.80 -15.90 -11.01
C LEU A 207 -8.59 -16.36 -9.57
N ALA A 208 -7.90 -17.49 -9.35
CA ALA A 208 -7.57 -17.97 -8.01
C ALA A 208 -6.66 -16.98 -7.28
N LEU A 209 -5.61 -16.45 -7.93
CA LEU A 209 -4.73 -15.46 -7.33
C LEU A 209 -5.45 -14.15 -7.00
N GLN A 210 -6.32 -13.65 -7.89
CA GLN A 210 -7.12 -12.47 -7.61
C GLN A 210 -8.13 -12.71 -6.47
N GLY A 211 -8.73 -13.90 -6.43
CA GLY A 211 -9.62 -14.32 -5.35
C GLY A 211 -8.90 -14.38 -4.00
N LEU A 212 -7.68 -14.90 -3.97
CA LEU A 212 -6.84 -14.93 -2.78
C LEU A 212 -6.47 -13.52 -2.31
N ALA A 213 -6.06 -12.63 -3.22
CA ALA A 213 -5.76 -11.24 -2.87
C ALA A 213 -6.99 -10.52 -2.32
N SER A 214 -8.15 -10.69 -2.97
CA SER A 214 -9.43 -10.13 -2.53
C SER A 214 -9.81 -10.63 -1.14
N LEU A 215 -9.82 -11.95 -0.93
CA LEU A 215 -10.17 -12.56 0.34
C LEU A 215 -9.19 -12.14 1.45
N GLY A 216 -7.88 -12.19 1.17
CA GLY A 216 -6.85 -11.78 2.12
C GLY A 216 -7.05 -10.35 2.60
N SER A 217 -7.34 -9.41 1.70
CA SER A 217 -7.60 -8.03 2.09
C SER A 217 -8.88 -7.84 2.90
N VAL A 218 -9.95 -8.56 2.57
CA VAL A 218 -11.20 -8.50 3.35
C VAL A 218 -10.97 -9.08 4.76
N VAL A 219 -10.27 -10.21 4.87
CA VAL A 219 -9.97 -10.86 6.15
C VAL A 219 -9.10 -9.95 7.01
N VAL A 220 -7.99 -9.43 6.48
CA VAL A 220 -7.11 -8.50 7.24
C VAL A 220 -7.90 -7.28 7.71
N GLY A 221 -8.71 -6.67 6.83
CA GLY A 221 -9.53 -5.52 7.20
C GLY A 221 -10.52 -5.82 8.33
N PHE A 222 -11.24 -6.94 8.26
CA PHE A 222 -12.15 -7.36 9.34
C PHE A 222 -11.40 -7.71 10.63
N THR A 223 -10.24 -8.36 10.55
CA THR A 223 -9.42 -8.68 11.73
C THR A 223 -8.98 -7.41 12.44
N MET A 224 -8.49 -6.40 11.71
CA MET A 224 -8.13 -5.10 12.30
C MET A 224 -9.34 -4.43 12.98
N MET A 225 -10.48 -4.34 12.27
CA MET A 225 -11.70 -3.74 12.82
C MET A 225 -12.18 -4.48 14.07
N TYR A 226 -12.12 -5.81 14.07
CA TYR A 226 -12.53 -6.65 15.20
C TYR A 226 -11.60 -6.46 16.41
N GLN A 227 -10.28 -6.45 16.20
CA GLN A 227 -9.32 -6.24 17.27
C GLN A 227 -9.53 -4.87 17.95
N ILE A 228 -9.74 -3.82 17.17
CA ILE A 228 -9.99 -2.47 17.68
C ILE A 228 -11.34 -2.39 18.41
N ALA A 229 -12.40 -2.98 17.86
CA ALA A 229 -13.74 -2.91 18.45
C ALA A 229 -13.90 -3.69 19.76
N PHE A 230 -13.17 -4.81 19.91
CA PHE A 230 -13.31 -5.72 21.05
C PHE A 230 -12.10 -5.73 21.99
N GLY A 231 -11.19 -4.76 21.85
CA GLY A 231 -10.08 -4.54 22.79
C GLY A 231 -8.95 -5.57 22.69
N GLY A 232 -8.77 -6.20 21.53
CA GLY A 232 -7.56 -6.98 21.24
C GLY A 232 -6.37 -6.02 21.20
N GLN A 233 -5.50 -6.09 22.21
CA GLN A 233 -4.30 -5.25 22.30
C GLN A 233 -3.48 -5.34 21.00
N LEU A 234 -3.30 -4.20 20.33
CA LEU A 234 -2.37 -4.01 19.23
C LEU A 234 -1.04 -3.55 19.81
N PHE A 235 -0.20 -4.50 20.25
CA PHE A 235 1.25 -4.33 20.43
C PHE A 235 1.96 -5.67 20.20
#